data_AF-A0A8H6Y7D5-F1
#
_entry.id   AF-A0A8H6Y7D5-F1
#
_cell.length_a   1.000
_cell.length_b   1.000
_cell.length_c   1.000
_cell.angle_alpha   90.00
_cell.angle_beta   90.00
_cell.angle_gamma   90.00
#
_symmetry.space_group_name_H-M   'P 1'
#
loop_
_entity.id
_entity.type
_entity.pdbx_description
1 polymer ?
#
loop_
_entity_poly.entity_id
_entity_poly.type
_entity_poly.pdbx_seq_one_letter_code
_entity_poly.pdbx_strand_id
1 'polypeptide(L)'
;MASYEVTPLSALDIAFESDDAEGVWKILLAAEQVMIEENQNSELKILLVGVRVVGHFLAEFWKARGNILIGGSRPYNNLLEEIRSCEALPSSTVSRRELVERYEKISNLGIHYQKRLIRLCDKSMIPDSSKPSASAKGAALGRDGFKCVVSGLVDLSTYAAFPATFPPGTVTCITQCCHIFTESAQDEDEKADYAAGITMLKMFDLDIGSLLGGRVHTLRNVVTMAHGLHSLWDEFAFWFEEVEGQPNTYDVVAATPIFWSLSNRPRRQVTFTIDPEFAAECVAQGGYCRPSQPPVAGYPCCSFSRRPHVRRSQAVRNHHARL
;
A
#
# COMPACT_ATOMS: atom_id res chain seq x y z
N MET A 1 -6.63 -12.89 22.79
CA MET A 1 -6.45 -13.12 21.35
C MET A 1 -7.73 -13.78 20.84
N ALA A 2 -8.52 -13.06 20.04
CA ALA A 2 -9.66 -13.68 19.37
C ALA A 2 -9.11 -14.71 18.38
N SER A 3 -9.61 -15.95 18.43
CA SER A 3 -9.26 -16.98 17.47
C SER A 3 -10.03 -16.69 16.18
N TYR A 4 -9.43 -15.95 15.26
CA TYR A 4 -10.03 -15.74 13.95
C TYR A 4 -9.77 -16.98 13.08
N GLU A 5 -10.85 -17.59 12.61
CA GLU A 5 -10.80 -18.70 11.67
C GLU A 5 -10.67 -18.14 10.25
N VAL A 6 -9.49 -18.34 9.64
CA VAL A 6 -9.32 -18.05 8.20
C VAL A 6 -10.29 -18.94 7.41
N THR A 7 -10.96 -18.40 6.40
CA THR A 7 -11.90 -19.14 5.57
C THR A 7 -11.23 -20.39 4.96
N PRO A 8 -11.87 -21.57 5.01
CA PRO A 8 -11.34 -22.76 4.33
C PRO A 8 -11.20 -22.54 2.82
N LEU A 9 -10.16 -23.10 2.20
CA LEU A 9 -9.97 -22.93 0.75
C LEU A 9 -11.09 -23.58 -0.06
N SER A 10 -11.67 -24.66 0.46
CA SER A 10 -12.83 -25.33 -0.15
C SER A 10 -14.10 -24.47 -0.21
N ALA A 11 -14.17 -23.39 0.58
CA ALA A 11 -15.28 -22.44 0.53
C ALA A 11 -15.09 -21.34 -0.53
N LEU A 12 -13.91 -21.27 -1.15
CA LEU A 12 -13.64 -20.35 -2.26
C LEU A 12 -14.16 -20.97 -3.55
N ASP A 13 -15.27 -20.44 -4.07
CA ASP A 13 -15.85 -20.86 -5.35
C ASP A 13 -15.03 -20.29 -6.52
N ILE A 14 -14.01 -21.03 -6.95
CA ILE A 14 -13.08 -20.62 -8.00
C ILE A 14 -13.08 -21.67 -9.11
N ALA A 15 -13.55 -21.26 -10.29
CA ALA A 15 -13.38 -22.00 -11.52
C ALA A 15 -12.08 -21.58 -12.20
N PHE A 16 -11.09 -22.47 -12.19
CA PHE A 16 -9.87 -22.29 -12.98
C PHE A 16 -10.12 -22.79 -14.42
N GLU A 17 -9.69 -22.01 -15.41
CA GLU A 17 -9.90 -22.27 -16.84
C GLU A 17 -8.71 -23.00 -17.46
N SER A 18 -7.58 -23.09 -16.74
CA SER A 18 -6.37 -23.78 -17.20
C SER A 18 -6.06 -24.97 -16.30
N ASP A 19 -5.77 -26.11 -16.92
CA ASP A 19 -5.35 -27.36 -16.25
C ASP A 19 -4.20 -27.12 -15.25
N ASP A 20 -3.29 -26.21 -15.61
CA ASP A 20 -2.14 -25.80 -14.82
C ASP A 20 -2.50 -25.25 -13.44
N ALA A 21 -3.53 -24.41 -13.41
CA ALA A 21 -4.04 -23.74 -12.23
C ALA A 21 -4.86 -24.67 -11.35
N GLU A 22 -5.71 -25.47 -11.99
CA GLU A 22 -6.54 -26.47 -11.33
C GLU A 22 -5.68 -27.51 -10.61
N GLY A 23 -4.58 -27.94 -11.24
CA GLY A 23 -3.60 -28.83 -10.61
C GLY A 23 -3.00 -28.24 -9.33
N VAL A 24 -2.57 -26.98 -9.38
CA VAL A 24 -2.03 -26.28 -8.20
C VAL A 24 -3.10 -26.07 -7.13
N TRP A 25 -4.34 -25.77 -7.51
CA TRP A 25 -5.43 -25.64 -6.55
C TRP A 25 -5.70 -26.95 -5.81
N LYS A 26 -5.69 -28.09 -6.51
CA LYS A 26 -5.83 -29.42 -5.90
C LYS A 26 -4.71 -29.71 -4.91
N ILE A 27 -3.48 -29.29 -5.20
CA ILE A 27 -2.34 -29.41 -4.28
C ILE A 27 -2.61 -28.63 -2.99
N LEU A 28 -3.11 -27.39 -3.10
CA LEU A 28 -3.42 -26.56 -1.94
C LEU A 28 -4.57 -27.10 -1.10
N LEU A 29 -5.63 -27.62 -1.74
CA LEU A 29 -6.74 -28.28 -1.04
C LEU A 29 -6.27 -29.54 -0.29
N ALA A 30 -5.41 -30.34 -0.92
CA ALA A 30 -4.83 -31.52 -0.28
C ALA A 30 -3.90 -31.14 0.90
N ALA A 31 -3.11 -30.07 0.73
CA ALA A 31 -2.26 -29.52 1.78
C ALA A 31 -3.10 -29.05 2.98
N GLU A 32 -4.18 -28.31 2.72
CA GLU A 32 -5.09 -27.82 3.75
C GLU A 32 -5.71 -29.00 4.52
N GLN A 33 -6.22 -30.01 3.80
CA GLN A 33 -6.84 -31.18 4.41
C GLN A 33 -5.86 -31.95 5.32
N VAL A 34 -4.63 -32.19 4.86
CA VAL A 34 -3.61 -32.84 5.70
C VAL A 34 -3.31 -32.00 6.94
N MET A 35 -3.17 -30.68 6.81
CA MET A 35 -2.90 -29.80 7.95
C MET A 35 -4.08 -29.76 8.94
N ILE A 36 -5.33 -29.85 8.47
CA ILE A 36 -6.53 -29.94 9.32
C ILE A 36 -6.55 -31.26 10.09
N GLU A 37 -6.23 -32.39 9.45
CA GLU A 37 -6.25 -33.70 10.11
C GLU A 37 -5.16 -33.83 11.19
N GLU A 38 -4.00 -33.21 10.97
CA GLU A 38 -2.90 -33.20 11.93
C GLU A 38 -3.10 -32.14 13.06
N ASN A 39 -4.15 -31.32 12.99
CA ASN A 39 -4.37 -30.10 13.80
C ASN A 39 -4.65 -30.30 15.31
N GLN A 40 -4.11 -31.36 15.92
CA GLN A 40 -4.09 -31.55 17.38
C GLN A 40 -2.95 -30.77 18.06
N ASN A 41 -1.95 -30.30 17.30
CA ASN A 41 -0.81 -29.51 17.81
C ASN A 41 -0.96 -28.01 17.45
N SER A 42 -0.69 -27.12 18.41
CA SER A 42 -0.70 -25.66 18.21
C SER A 42 0.28 -25.18 17.12
N GLU A 43 1.39 -25.88 16.90
CA GLU A 43 2.36 -25.55 15.87
C GLU A 43 1.79 -25.75 14.46
N LEU A 44 0.96 -26.78 14.27
CA LEU A 44 0.31 -27.09 12.99
C LEU A 44 -0.78 -26.08 12.63
N LYS A 45 -1.34 -25.34 13.60
CA LYS A 45 -2.25 -24.21 13.33
C LYS A 45 -1.57 -23.11 12.52
N ILE A 46 -0.30 -22.82 12.81
CA ILE A 46 0.47 -21.81 12.08
C ILE A 46 0.73 -22.28 10.64
N LEU A 47 1.02 -23.57 10.47
CA LEU A 47 1.24 -24.16 9.15
C LEU A 47 -0.04 -24.17 8.30
N LEU A 48 -1.20 -24.45 8.90
CA LEU A 48 -2.51 -24.33 8.24
C LEU A 48 -2.77 -22.89 7.75
N VAL A 49 -2.48 -21.89 8.58
CA VAL A 49 -2.59 -20.47 8.18
C VAL A 49 -1.73 -20.20 6.95
N GLY A 50 -0.49 -20.70 6.93
CA GLY A 50 0.39 -20.61 5.76
C GLY A 50 -0.23 -21.16 4.47
N VAL A 51 -0.80 -22.36 4.50
CA VAL A 51 -1.46 -22.94 3.30
C VAL A 51 -2.61 -22.06 2.82
N ARG A 52 -3.47 -21.61 3.75
CA ARG A 52 -4.62 -20.77 3.42
C ARG A 52 -4.20 -19.44 2.80
N VAL A 53 -3.18 -18.81 3.37
CA VAL A 53 -2.58 -17.59 2.84
C VAL A 53 -2.22 -17.74 1.36
N VAL A 54 -1.47 -18.80 1.01
CA VAL A 54 -1.07 -19.06 -0.38
C VAL A 54 -2.28 -19.29 -1.28
N GLY A 55 -3.28 -20.05 -0.82
CA GLY A 55 -4.50 -20.31 -1.60
C GLY A 55 -5.29 -19.06 -1.92
N HIS A 56 -5.47 -18.16 -0.95
CA HIS A 56 -6.14 -16.90 -1.25
C HIS A 56 -5.31 -15.98 -2.16
N PHE A 57 -3.98 -15.92 -2.02
CA PHE A 57 -3.15 -15.19 -2.99
C PHE A 57 -3.38 -15.72 -4.41
N LEU A 58 -3.37 -17.04 -4.58
CA LEU A 58 -3.58 -17.66 -5.88
C LEU A 58 -4.97 -17.34 -6.45
N ALA A 59 -5.99 -17.39 -5.60
CA ALA A 59 -7.37 -17.04 -5.94
C ALA A 59 -7.51 -15.59 -6.43
N GLU A 60 -6.95 -14.64 -5.69
CA GLU A 60 -7.06 -13.22 -6.00
C GLU A 60 -6.24 -12.86 -7.25
N PHE A 61 -5.02 -13.39 -7.37
CA PHE A 61 -4.22 -13.21 -8.58
C PHE A 61 -4.89 -13.81 -9.82
N TRP A 62 -5.59 -14.93 -9.68
CA TRP A 62 -6.37 -15.53 -10.76
C TRP A 62 -7.50 -14.61 -11.23
N LYS A 63 -8.29 -14.06 -10.30
CA LYS A 63 -9.39 -13.13 -10.62
C LYS A 63 -8.87 -11.85 -11.27
N ALA A 64 -7.75 -11.32 -10.78
CA ALA A 64 -7.16 -10.08 -11.26
C ALA A 64 -6.50 -10.22 -12.66
N ARG A 65 -6.16 -11.43 -13.11
CA ARG A 65 -5.36 -11.65 -14.33
C ARG A 65 -5.96 -11.05 -15.61
N GLY A 66 -7.28 -10.91 -15.69
CA GLY A 66 -7.98 -10.35 -16.85
C GLY A 66 -7.93 -8.82 -16.93
N ASN A 67 -7.59 -8.13 -15.82
CA ASN A 67 -7.70 -6.68 -15.69
C ASN A 67 -6.34 -5.95 -15.74
N ILE A 68 -5.21 -6.66 -15.71
CA ILE A 68 -3.88 -6.04 -15.64
C ILE A 68 -3.35 -5.82 -17.06
N LEU A 69 -3.48 -4.58 -17.55
CA LEU A 69 -3.04 -4.16 -18.88
C LEU A 69 -1.51 -4.19 -19.04
N ILE A 70 -0.74 -3.92 -17.97
CA ILE A 70 0.73 -3.80 -18.04
C ILE A 70 1.37 -4.48 -16.83
N GLY A 71 1.49 -5.80 -16.88
CA GLY A 71 2.11 -6.60 -15.81
C GLY A 71 1.80 -8.09 -15.93
N GLY A 72 0.68 -8.39 -16.58
CA GLY A 72 0.28 -9.73 -17.01
C GLY A 72 0.02 -10.69 -15.85
N SER A 73 -0.27 -11.94 -16.19
CA SER A 73 -0.40 -13.07 -15.26
C SER A 73 0.88 -13.41 -14.50
N ARG A 74 1.86 -12.49 -14.36
CA ARG A 74 3.19 -12.80 -13.83
C ARG A 74 3.21 -13.06 -12.32
N PRO A 75 2.61 -12.24 -11.44
CA PRO A 75 2.53 -12.59 -10.02
C PRO A 75 1.82 -13.93 -9.81
N TYR A 76 0.77 -14.17 -10.61
CA TYR A 76 0.04 -15.43 -10.66
C TYR A 76 0.94 -16.61 -11.08
N ASN A 77 1.66 -16.49 -12.20
CA ASN A 77 2.55 -17.54 -12.72
C ASN A 77 3.73 -17.80 -11.79
N ASN A 78 4.35 -16.77 -11.23
CA ASN A 78 5.42 -16.92 -10.25
C ASN A 78 4.93 -17.70 -9.03
N LEU A 79 3.73 -17.39 -8.53
CA LEU A 79 3.14 -18.11 -7.41
C LEU A 79 2.84 -19.58 -7.77
N LEU A 80 2.32 -19.85 -8.98
CA LEU A 80 2.15 -21.21 -9.48
C LEU A 80 3.50 -21.98 -9.50
N GLU A 81 4.55 -21.36 -10.02
CA GLU A 81 5.90 -21.94 -10.09
C GLU A 81 6.48 -22.21 -8.69
N GLU A 82 6.34 -21.27 -7.75
CA GLU A 82 6.78 -21.44 -6.37
C GLU A 82 6.05 -22.59 -5.68
N ILE A 83 4.73 -22.68 -5.82
CA ILE A 83 3.95 -23.79 -5.25
C ILE A 83 4.38 -25.13 -5.87
N ARG A 84 4.57 -25.18 -7.18
CA ARG A 84 5.07 -26.38 -7.88
C ARG A 84 6.48 -26.76 -7.43
N SER A 85 7.34 -25.79 -7.17
CA SER A 85 8.70 -26.05 -6.67
C SER A 85 8.70 -26.68 -5.27
N CYS A 86 7.64 -26.45 -4.47
CA CYS A 86 7.44 -27.15 -3.20
C CYS A 86 7.11 -28.63 -3.41
N GLU A 87 6.56 -28.97 -4.56
CA GLU A 87 6.08 -30.28 -4.98
C GLU A 87 7.19 -31.10 -5.64
N ALA A 88 8.32 -31.35 -4.96
CA ALA A 88 9.32 -32.30 -5.48
C ALA A 88 8.65 -33.68 -5.72
N LEU A 89 8.75 -34.23 -6.93
CA LEU A 89 8.06 -35.46 -7.37
C LEU A 89 8.52 -36.70 -6.57
N PRO A 90 7.63 -37.43 -5.88
CA PRO A 90 7.95 -38.73 -5.31
C PRO A 90 7.06 -39.87 -5.85
N SER A 91 7.61 -41.07 -5.69
CA SER A 91 7.12 -42.39 -6.09
C SER A 91 5.65 -42.69 -5.75
N SER A 92 5.07 -43.72 -6.37
CA SER A 92 3.66 -44.15 -6.29
C SER A 92 3.14 -44.53 -4.89
N THR A 93 3.97 -44.43 -3.85
CA THR A 93 3.58 -44.64 -2.45
C THR A 93 4.28 -43.60 -1.56
N VAL A 94 3.60 -42.49 -1.27
CA VAL A 94 4.08 -41.45 -0.34
C VAL A 94 3.50 -41.73 1.05
N SER A 95 4.36 -41.83 2.05
CA SER A 95 3.91 -41.98 3.44
C SER A 95 3.24 -40.71 3.94
N ARG A 96 2.36 -40.83 4.95
CA ARG A 96 1.68 -39.66 5.54
C ARG A 96 2.65 -38.62 6.11
N ARG A 97 3.76 -39.08 6.69
CA ARG A 97 4.83 -38.21 7.21
C ARG A 97 5.49 -37.39 6.09
N GLU A 98 5.79 -38.02 4.96
CA GLU A 98 6.36 -37.33 3.80
C GLU A 98 5.38 -36.30 3.21
N LEU A 99 4.06 -36.57 3.25
CA LEU A 99 3.05 -35.58 2.85
C LEU A 99 3.06 -34.34 3.76
N VAL A 100 3.18 -34.53 5.07
CA VAL A 100 3.27 -33.39 6.03
C VAL A 100 4.52 -32.56 5.74
N GLU A 101 5.70 -33.19 5.63
CA GLU A 101 6.96 -32.51 5.33
C GLU A 101 6.90 -31.78 3.97
N ARG A 102 6.18 -32.34 2.99
CA ARG A 102 5.97 -31.71 1.68
C ARG A 102 5.12 -30.46 1.79
N TYR A 103 3.99 -30.55 2.48
CA TYR A 103 3.06 -29.43 2.64
C TYR A 103 3.58 -28.37 3.62
N GLU A 104 4.49 -28.71 4.51
CA GLU A 104 5.20 -27.76 5.36
C GLU A 104 5.96 -26.71 4.53
N LYS A 105 6.48 -27.06 3.34
CA LYS A 105 7.10 -26.09 2.44
C LYS A 105 6.11 -25.05 1.93
N ILE A 106 4.91 -25.49 1.54
CA ILE A 106 3.82 -24.60 1.11
C ILE A 106 3.36 -23.72 2.27
N SER A 107 3.22 -24.29 3.46
CA SER A 107 2.93 -23.56 4.68
C SER A 107 3.98 -22.48 4.97
N ASN A 108 5.27 -22.83 4.89
CA ASN A 108 6.37 -21.91 5.10
C ASN A 108 6.42 -20.79 4.05
N LEU A 109 6.05 -21.10 2.80
CA LEU A 109 5.87 -20.09 1.76
C LEU A 109 4.77 -19.08 2.14
N GLY A 110 3.62 -19.58 2.61
CA GLY A 110 2.55 -18.71 3.10
C GLY A 110 2.94 -17.88 4.32
N ILE A 111 3.65 -18.47 5.28
CA ILE A 111 4.19 -17.77 6.45
C ILE A 111 5.20 -16.70 6.01
N HIS A 112 6.01 -16.97 4.98
CA HIS A 112 6.93 -16.00 4.41
C HIS A 112 6.16 -14.79 3.84
N TYR A 113 5.13 -15.03 3.02
CA TYR A 113 4.28 -13.97 2.50
C TYR A 113 3.57 -13.20 3.61
N GLN A 114 3.03 -13.88 4.61
CA GLN A 114 2.42 -13.26 5.79
C GLN A 114 3.40 -12.35 6.53
N LYS A 115 4.60 -12.83 6.86
CA LYS A 115 5.63 -12.04 7.56
C LYS A 115 6.04 -10.82 6.74
N ARG A 116 6.15 -10.97 5.42
CA ARG A 116 6.49 -9.87 4.51
C ARG A 116 5.42 -8.78 4.56
N LEU A 117 4.15 -9.17 4.57
CA LEU A 117 3.03 -8.24 4.73
C LEU A 117 2.98 -7.58 6.12
N ILE A 118 3.15 -8.35 7.20
CA ILE A 118 3.17 -7.79 8.56
C ILE A 118 4.33 -6.78 8.73
N ARG A 119 5.51 -7.06 8.18
CA ARG A 119 6.64 -6.12 8.21
C ARG A 119 6.36 -4.80 7.49
N LEU A 120 5.61 -4.85 6.37
CA LEU A 120 5.15 -3.65 5.69
C LEU A 120 4.22 -2.82 6.58
N CYS A 121 3.55 -3.46 7.54
CA CYS A 121 2.61 -2.83 8.45
C CYS A 121 3.25 -2.32 9.76
N ASP A 122 4.12 -3.11 10.40
CA ASP A 122 4.69 -2.81 11.73
C ASP A 122 5.71 -1.66 11.73
N LYS A 123 6.37 -1.39 10.59
CA LYS A 123 7.36 -0.29 10.50
C LYS A 123 6.73 1.11 10.46
N SER A 124 5.43 1.22 10.65
CA SER A 124 4.67 2.47 10.62
C SER A 124 4.72 3.27 11.94
N MET A 125 5.81 3.29 12.73
CA MET A 125 5.91 4.14 13.94
C MET A 125 6.78 5.40 13.75
N ILE A 126 6.28 6.40 13.01
CA ILE A 126 6.81 7.78 13.02
C ILE A 126 5.76 8.71 13.67
N PRO A 127 5.96 9.24 14.90
CA PRO A 127 4.92 9.97 15.63
C PRO A 127 4.26 11.08 14.77
N ASP A 128 2.93 11.02 14.70
CA ASP A 128 2.11 11.77 13.76
C ASP A 128 1.80 13.17 14.31
N SER A 129 2.19 14.24 13.59
CA SER A 129 1.88 15.62 13.96
C SER A 129 0.46 15.98 13.54
N SER A 130 -0.41 16.22 14.51
CA SER A 130 -1.88 16.26 14.41
C SER A 130 -2.50 17.53 13.81
N LYS A 131 -2.02 18.04 12.66
CA LYS A 131 -2.70 19.17 11.98
C LYS A 131 -2.89 18.94 10.47
N PRO A 132 -4.14 18.80 9.98
CA PRO A 132 -4.44 18.76 8.56
C PRO A 132 -4.84 20.16 8.06
N SER A 133 -4.05 20.77 7.16
CA SER A 133 -4.53 21.83 6.25
C SER A 133 -3.70 22.04 4.99
N ALA A 134 -2.64 21.24 4.75
CA ALA A 134 -2.02 21.09 3.43
C ALA A 134 -2.64 19.87 2.74
N SER A 135 -2.93 19.93 1.43
CA SER A 135 -3.31 18.73 0.69
C SER A 135 -2.22 17.67 0.87
N ALA A 136 -2.58 16.40 1.04
CA ALA A 136 -1.62 15.30 1.25
C ALA A 136 -0.48 15.33 0.22
N LYS A 137 -0.82 15.70 -1.02
CA LYS A 137 0.12 15.95 -2.11
C LYS A 137 1.18 17.01 -1.78
N GLY A 138 0.78 18.15 -1.24
CA GLY A 138 1.71 19.23 -0.89
C GLY A 138 2.70 18.80 0.20
N ALA A 139 2.22 18.04 1.17
CA ALA A 139 3.06 17.44 2.22
C ALA A 139 4.03 16.39 1.63
N ALA A 140 3.53 15.50 0.78
CA ALA A 140 4.33 14.48 0.12
C ALA A 140 5.42 15.11 -0.78
N LEU A 141 5.06 16.15 -1.54
CA LEU A 141 6.01 16.90 -2.35
C LEU A 141 7.11 17.54 -1.50
N GLY A 142 6.77 18.16 -0.37
CA GLY A 142 7.76 18.73 0.54
C GLY A 142 8.74 17.67 1.05
N ARG A 143 8.23 16.50 1.47
CA ARG A 143 9.05 15.35 1.88
C ARG A 143 9.96 14.86 0.75
N ASP A 144 9.44 14.77 -0.46
CA ASP A 144 10.11 14.14 -1.61
C ASP A 144 10.99 15.14 -2.41
N GLY A 145 11.27 16.32 -1.85
CA GLY A 145 12.09 17.35 -2.51
C GLY A 145 11.45 17.88 -3.81
N PHE A 146 10.12 17.92 -3.85
CA PHE A 146 9.27 18.33 -4.96
C PHE A 146 9.52 17.54 -6.25
N LYS A 147 9.88 16.26 -6.11
CA LYS A 147 10.20 15.36 -7.22
C LYS A 147 9.36 14.10 -7.16
N CYS A 148 9.20 13.45 -8.31
CA CYS A 148 8.82 12.05 -8.32
C CYS A 148 9.93 11.22 -7.66
N VAL A 149 9.58 10.42 -6.65
CA VAL A 149 10.54 9.61 -5.89
C VAL A 149 11.27 8.60 -6.79
N VAL A 150 10.57 8.04 -7.77
CA VAL A 150 11.09 6.99 -8.65
C VAL A 150 11.90 7.58 -9.81
N SER A 151 11.40 8.57 -10.54
CA SER A 151 12.13 9.13 -11.70
C SER A 151 13.08 10.28 -11.36
N GLY A 152 12.92 10.89 -10.19
CA GLY A 152 13.66 12.10 -9.80
C GLY A 152 13.25 13.38 -10.55
N LEU A 153 12.27 13.30 -11.47
CA LEU A 153 11.78 14.45 -12.22
C LEU A 153 11.05 15.44 -11.30
N VAL A 154 11.25 16.74 -11.55
CA VAL A 154 10.67 17.81 -10.73
C VAL A 154 9.18 17.98 -11.06
N ASP A 155 8.36 18.23 -10.03
CA ASP A 155 6.96 18.57 -10.23
C ASP A 155 6.78 19.85 -11.04
N LEU A 156 6.02 19.75 -12.13
CA LEU A 156 5.81 20.84 -13.08
C LEU A 156 5.21 22.09 -12.42
N SER A 157 4.23 21.92 -11.52
CA SER A 157 3.59 23.05 -10.85
C SER A 157 4.56 23.75 -9.91
N THR A 158 5.41 23.00 -9.21
CA THR A 158 6.47 23.57 -8.36
C THR A 158 7.52 24.30 -9.18
N TYR A 159 7.99 23.71 -10.29
CA TYR A 159 8.95 24.35 -11.20
C TYR A 159 8.40 25.66 -11.77
N ALA A 160 7.14 25.67 -12.23
CA ALA A 160 6.50 26.86 -12.77
C ALA A 160 6.35 27.98 -11.72
N ALA A 161 6.12 27.63 -10.45
CA ALA A 161 6.03 28.59 -9.36
C ALA A 161 7.40 29.16 -8.95
N PHE A 162 8.48 28.37 -9.07
CA PHE A 162 9.81 28.73 -8.57
C PHE A 162 10.95 28.38 -9.56
N PRO A 163 10.93 28.87 -10.80
CA PRO A 163 11.88 28.44 -11.83
C PRO A 163 13.34 28.77 -11.49
N ALA A 164 13.59 29.85 -10.75
CA ALA A 164 14.95 30.27 -10.35
C ALA A 164 15.60 29.32 -9.32
N THR A 165 14.82 28.48 -8.63
CA THR A 165 15.33 27.52 -7.64
C THR A 165 15.92 26.27 -8.29
N PHE A 166 15.61 26.03 -9.56
CA PHE A 166 16.02 24.83 -10.27
C PHE A 166 17.08 25.14 -11.34
N PRO A 167 18.08 24.26 -11.54
CA PRO A 167 19.08 24.45 -12.59
C PRO A 167 18.47 24.56 -14.00
N PRO A 168 19.09 25.31 -14.93
CA PRO A 168 18.70 25.30 -16.33
C PRO A 168 18.68 23.88 -16.91
N GLY A 169 17.66 23.55 -17.70
CA GLY A 169 17.49 22.22 -18.29
C GLY A 169 16.88 21.17 -17.34
N THR A 170 16.38 21.59 -16.17
CA THR A 170 15.60 20.71 -15.29
C THR A 170 14.41 20.12 -16.03
N VAL A 171 14.33 18.79 -16.05
CA VAL A 171 13.21 18.06 -16.67
C VAL A 171 12.08 17.93 -15.65
N THR A 172 10.87 18.29 -16.07
CA THR A 172 9.68 18.29 -15.23
C THR A 172 8.71 17.19 -15.61
N CYS A 173 7.84 16.80 -14.67
CA CYS A 173 6.68 15.96 -14.95
C CYS A 173 5.45 16.42 -14.16
N ILE A 174 4.26 15.99 -14.57
CA ILE A 174 3.07 16.11 -13.72
C ILE A 174 3.17 15.03 -12.64
N THR A 175 3.29 15.43 -11.38
CA THR A 175 3.27 14.50 -10.26
C THR A 175 1.87 14.32 -9.70
N GLN A 176 1.64 13.18 -9.06
CA GLN A 176 0.45 12.82 -8.33
C GLN A 176 0.83 12.32 -6.93
N CYS A 177 -0.13 12.40 -6.01
CA CYS A 177 -0.06 11.78 -4.71
C CYS A 177 -0.60 10.37 -4.87
N CYS A 178 0.29 9.39 -4.87
CA CYS A 178 -0.04 7.99 -5.00
C CYS A 178 -0.20 7.40 -3.60
N HIS A 179 -1.35 6.79 -3.32
CA HIS A 179 -1.57 6.12 -2.04
C HIS A 179 -1.05 4.69 -2.10
N ILE A 180 -0.38 4.24 -1.03
CA ILE A 180 0.02 2.83 -0.88
C ILE A 180 -1.23 1.97 -0.65
N PHE A 181 -2.11 2.44 0.25
CA PHE A 181 -3.45 1.91 0.45
C PHE A 181 -4.46 2.98 0.04
N THR A 182 -5.27 2.69 -0.97
CA THR A 182 -6.26 3.63 -1.52
C THR A 182 -7.29 4.06 -0.47
N GLU A 183 -7.94 5.19 -0.69
CA GLU A 183 -9.04 5.65 0.17
C GLU A 183 -10.24 4.69 0.12
N SER A 184 -10.54 4.16 -1.07
CA SER A 184 -11.52 3.09 -1.25
C SER A 184 -11.18 1.80 -0.49
N ALA A 185 -9.92 1.56 -0.14
CA ALA A 185 -9.54 0.44 0.72
C ALA A 185 -10.00 0.61 2.18
N GLN A 186 -10.41 1.83 2.57
CA GLN A 186 -10.93 2.13 3.90
C GLN A 186 -12.45 2.30 3.95
N ASP A 187 -13.09 2.64 2.82
CA ASP A 187 -14.53 2.75 2.79
C ASP A 187 -15.18 1.36 2.85
N GLU A 188 -15.84 1.08 3.96
CA GLU A 188 -16.52 -0.20 4.19
C GLU A 188 -17.71 -0.42 3.23
N ASP A 189 -18.19 0.64 2.59
CA ASP A 189 -19.38 0.64 1.75
C ASP A 189 -19.07 0.49 0.24
N GLU A 190 -17.85 0.81 -0.23
CA GLU A 190 -17.42 0.74 -1.64
C GLU A 190 -16.58 -0.52 -1.96
N LYS A 191 -16.94 -1.65 -1.36
CA LYS A 191 -16.13 -2.89 -1.35
C LYS A 191 -16.02 -3.65 -2.69
N ALA A 192 -16.72 -3.28 -3.75
CA ALA A 192 -16.83 -4.16 -4.92
C ALA A 192 -15.53 -4.29 -5.73
N ASP A 193 -14.82 -3.18 -5.99
CA ASP A 193 -13.72 -3.18 -6.97
C ASP A 193 -12.33 -3.37 -6.35
N TYR A 194 -12.20 -3.18 -5.02
CA TYR A 194 -10.93 -3.36 -4.27
C TYR A 194 -11.01 -4.46 -3.21
N ALA A 195 -12.04 -5.32 -3.28
CA ALA A 195 -12.25 -6.44 -2.36
C ALA A 195 -10.98 -7.29 -2.20
N ALA A 196 -10.21 -7.49 -3.26
CA ALA A 196 -9.00 -8.33 -3.26
C ALA A 196 -7.95 -7.83 -2.26
N GLY A 197 -7.49 -6.58 -2.39
CA GLY A 197 -6.46 -6.00 -1.53
C GLY A 197 -6.89 -5.90 -0.07
N ILE A 198 -8.14 -5.47 0.18
CA ILE A 198 -8.69 -5.41 1.54
C ILE A 198 -8.85 -6.82 2.13
N THR A 199 -9.36 -7.78 1.36
CA THR A 199 -9.53 -9.18 1.81
C THR A 199 -8.18 -9.77 2.15
N MET A 200 -7.18 -9.56 1.31
CA MET A 200 -5.82 -9.99 1.58
C MET A 200 -5.34 -9.39 2.91
N LEU A 201 -5.39 -8.07 3.10
CA LEU A 201 -4.97 -7.44 4.36
C LEU A 201 -5.76 -7.98 5.57
N LYS A 202 -7.08 -8.16 5.45
CA LYS A 202 -7.92 -8.74 6.50
C LYS A 202 -7.54 -10.17 6.85
N MET A 203 -7.10 -10.98 5.89
CA MET A 203 -6.64 -12.34 6.16
C MET A 203 -5.37 -12.41 7.02
N PHE A 204 -4.61 -11.32 7.08
CA PHE A 204 -3.39 -11.23 7.88
C PHE A 204 -3.61 -10.52 9.21
N ASP A 205 -4.87 -10.38 9.66
CA ASP A 205 -5.26 -9.59 10.82
C ASP A 205 -4.80 -8.12 10.75
N LEU A 206 -4.58 -7.62 9.53
CA LEU A 206 -4.23 -6.23 9.29
C LEU A 206 -5.52 -5.43 9.10
N ASP A 207 -6.01 -4.85 10.19
CA ASP A 207 -7.02 -3.81 10.11
C ASP A 207 -6.37 -2.54 9.53
N ILE A 208 -6.65 -2.26 8.26
CA ILE A 208 -6.19 -1.05 7.54
C ILE A 208 -6.59 0.21 8.30
N GLY A 209 -7.76 0.21 8.94
CA GLY A 209 -8.25 1.29 9.79
C GLY A 209 -7.32 1.53 10.96
N SER A 210 -6.92 0.48 11.67
CA SER A 210 -5.91 0.55 12.74
C SER A 210 -4.51 0.93 12.22
N LEU A 211 -4.10 0.39 11.06
CA LEU A 211 -2.77 0.59 10.48
C LEU A 211 -2.51 2.06 10.14
N LEU A 212 -3.53 2.70 9.57
CA LEU A 212 -3.47 4.09 9.16
C LEU A 212 -4.11 5.02 10.21
N GLY A 213 -4.67 4.47 11.29
CA GLY A 213 -5.41 5.21 12.32
C GLY A 213 -6.59 6.02 11.76
N GLY A 214 -7.24 5.53 10.70
CA GLY A 214 -8.26 6.25 9.94
C GLY A 214 -7.73 7.47 9.16
N ARG A 215 -6.42 7.55 8.90
CA ARG A 215 -5.78 8.69 8.22
C ARG A 215 -5.10 8.25 6.92
N VAL A 216 -5.93 8.04 5.88
CA VAL A 216 -5.47 7.71 4.51
C VAL A 216 -4.50 8.72 3.91
N HIS A 217 -4.59 9.98 4.32
CA HIS A 217 -3.80 11.10 3.82
C HIS A 217 -2.49 11.34 4.59
N THR A 218 -2.05 10.41 5.42
CA THR A 218 -0.76 10.53 6.10
C THR A 218 0.40 10.37 5.13
N LEU A 219 1.52 11.05 5.41
CA LEU A 219 2.75 10.88 4.64
C LEU A 219 3.21 9.42 4.57
N ARG A 220 2.87 8.60 5.57
CA ARG A 220 3.20 7.18 5.60
C ARG A 220 2.50 6.37 4.51
N ASN A 221 1.34 6.84 4.07
CA ASN A 221 0.51 6.15 3.09
C ASN A 221 0.58 6.80 1.70
N VAL A 222 1.40 7.84 1.50
CA VAL A 222 1.48 8.53 0.21
C VAL A 222 2.90 8.66 -0.31
N VAL A 223 3.04 8.53 -1.62
CA VAL A 223 4.29 8.64 -2.39
C VAL A 223 4.09 9.65 -3.51
N THR A 224 5.04 10.57 -3.71
CA THR A 224 4.98 11.46 -4.88
C THR A 224 5.48 10.72 -6.11
N MET A 225 4.61 10.56 -7.11
CA MET A 225 4.91 9.80 -8.31
C MET A 225 4.56 10.56 -9.58
N ALA A 226 5.33 10.38 -10.66
CA ALA A 226 4.96 10.92 -11.96
C ALA A 226 3.70 10.22 -12.47
N HIS A 227 2.81 10.92 -13.18
CA HIS A 227 1.52 10.38 -13.60
C HIS A 227 1.59 9.00 -14.27
N GLY A 228 2.47 8.81 -15.26
CA GLY A 228 2.62 7.50 -15.93
C GLY A 228 3.21 6.41 -15.04
N LEU A 229 4.03 6.76 -14.05
CA LEU A 229 4.52 5.80 -13.05
C LEU A 229 3.43 5.43 -12.05
N HIS A 230 2.52 6.35 -11.73
CA HIS A 230 1.39 6.08 -10.84
C HIS A 230 0.46 5.01 -11.43
N SER A 231 0.13 5.11 -12.72
CA SER A 231 -0.65 4.05 -13.40
C SER A 231 0.03 2.69 -13.33
N LEU A 232 1.35 2.64 -13.54
CA LEU A 232 2.14 1.42 -13.41
C LEU A 232 2.22 0.89 -11.98
N TRP A 233 2.15 1.76 -10.98
CA TRP A 233 2.10 1.38 -9.57
C TRP A 233 0.75 0.74 -9.22
N ASP A 234 -0.36 1.36 -9.65
CA ASP A 234 -1.71 0.84 -9.41
C ASP A 234 -1.93 -0.53 -10.09
N GLU A 235 -1.27 -0.76 -11.22
CA GLU A 235 -1.26 -2.05 -11.93
C GLU A 235 -0.25 -3.07 -11.38
N PHE A 236 0.46 -2.75 -10.28
CA PHE A 236 1.54 -3.57 -9.70
C PHE A 236 2.64 -3.95 -10.71
N ALA A 237 2.88 -3.10 -11.72
CA ALA A 237 3.95 -3.31 -12.70
C ALA A 237 5.35 -3.15 -12.08
N PHE A 238 5.43 -2.50 -10.91
CA PHE A 238 6.61 -2.42 -10.05
C PHE A 238 6.19 -2.19 -8.59
N TRP A 239 7.11 -2.43 -7.66
CA TRP A 239 6.92 -2.24 -6.22
C TRP A 239 8.24 -1.86 -5.55
N PHE A 240 8.17 -1.61 -4.24
CA PHE A 240 9.33 -1.32 -3.41
C PHE A 240 9.67 -2.51 -2.52
N GLU A 241 10.94 -2.92 -2.50
CA GLU A 241 11.47 -3.91 -1.58
C GLU A 241 12.43 -3.26 -0.61
N GLU A 242 12.26 -3.47 0.68
CA GLU A 242 13.15 -2.89 1.68
C GLU A 242 14.58 -3.43 1.52
N VAL A 243 15.55 -2.53 1.60
CA VAL A 243 16.97 -2.89 1.60
C VAL A 243 17.42 -3.22 3.01
N GLU A 244 17.89 -4.45 3.22
CA GLU A 244 18.30 -4.92 4.54
C GLU A 244 19.40 -4.03 5.14
N GLY A 245 19.20 -3.63 6.39
CA GLY A 245 20.12 -2.76 7.12
C GLY A 245 20.09 -1.28 6.72
N GLN A 246 19.25 -0.87 5.76
CA GLN A 246 19.14 0.52 5.31
C GLN A 246 17.74 1.09 5.57
N PRO A 247 17.56 1.84 6.68
CA PRO A 247 16.24 2.36 7.04
C PRO A 247 15.67 3.29 5.97
N ASN A 248 14.37 3.19 5.73
CA ASN A 248 13.63 3.98 4.73
C ASN A 248 14.18 3.89 3.30
N THR A 249 14.97 2.85 3.00
CA THR A 249 15.59 2.64 1.69
C THR A 249 15.01 1.39 1.06
N TYR A 250 14.66 1.51 -0.22
CA TYR A 250 13.95 0.48 -0.94
C TYR A 250 14.49 0.33 -2.35
N ASP A 251 14.69 -0.91 -2.78
CA ASP A 251 14.91 -1.23 -4.18
C ASP A 251 13.59 -1.14 -4.93
N VAL A 252 13.65 -0.54 -6.12
CA VAL A 252 12.55 -0.49 -7.06
C VAL A 252 12.61 -1.78 -7.87
N VAL A 253 11.63 -2.66 -7.67
CA VAL A 253 11.56 -3.95 -8.35
C VAL A 253 10.41 -3.90 -9.35
N ALA A 254 10.67 -4.37 -10.56
CA ALA A 254 9.69 -4.31 -11.64
C ALA A 254 9.23 -5.71 -12.03
N ALA A 255 7.93 -5.85 -12.30
CA ALA A 255 7.34 -7.06 -12.82
C ALA A 255 7.90 -7.40 -14.21
N THR A 256 8.39 -6.43 -14.98
CA THR A 256 8.89 -6.67 -16.35
C THR A 256 10.14 -5.84 -16.66
N PRO A 257 11.07 -6.34 -17.51
CA PRO A 257 12.21 -5.55 -17.93
C PRO A 257 11.82 -4.26 -18.69
N ILE A 258 10.68 -4.26 -19.37
CA ILE A 258 10.21 -3.13 -20.18
C ILE A 258 9.93 -1.87 -19.33
N PHE A 259 9.60 -2.04 -18.04
CA PHE A 259 9.48 -0.93 -17.09
C PHE A 259 10.71 -0.01 -17.12
N TRP A 260 11.92 -0.59 -17.15
CA TRP A 260 13.19 0.14 -17.12
C TRP A 260 13.46 0.93 -18.40
N SER A 261 12.81 0.56 -19.51
CA SER A 261 12.94 1.23 -20.80
C SER A 261 11.90 2.34 -21.01
N LEU A 262 10.71 2.20 -20.42
CA LEU A 262 9.60 3.15 -20.60
C LEU A 262 9.65 4.35 -19.66
N SER A 263 10.25 4.17 -18.48
CA SER A 263 10.40 5.26 -17.53
C SER A 263 11.69 6.01 -17.82
N ASN A 264 11.62 7.36 -17.84
CA ASN A 264 12.78 8.23 -18.07
C ASN A 264 13.81 8.07 -16.95
N ARG A 265 14.64 7.02 -17.01
CA ARG A 265 15.68 6.65 -16.05
C ARG A 265 15.12 6.51 -14.62
N PRO A 266 14.26 5.52 -14.35
CA PRO A 266 13.81 5.25 -12.99
C PRO A 266 15.03 4.93 -12.11
N ARG A 267 15.02 5.42 -10.89
CA ARG A 267 16.00 5.04 -9.88
C ARG A 267 15.80 3.56 -9.57
N ARG A 268 16.92 2.85 -9.41
CA ARG A 268 16.93 1.45 -8.96
C ARG A 268 16.64 1.33 -7.47
N GLN A 269 16.90 2.40 -6.73
CA GLN A 269 16.75 2.46 -5.29
C GLN A 269 16.24 3.86 -4.90
N VAL A 270 15.34 3.89 -3.94
CA VAL A 270 14.72 5.11 -3.41
C VAL A 270 14.91 5.15 -1.90
N THR A 271 15.20 6.33 -1.37
CA THR A 271 15.33 6.55 0.06
C THR A 271 14.36 7.66 0.47
N PHE A 272 13.44 7.34 1.37
CA PHE A 272 12.50 8.29 1.94
C PHE A 272 13.14 8.95 3.16
N THR A 273 13.82 10.06 2.93
CA THR A 273 14.32 10.92 4.01
C THR A 273 13.51 12.19 4.04
N ILE A 274 12.94 12.52 5.19
CA ILE A 274 12.51 13.90 5.43
C ILE A 274 13.79 14.73 5.46
N ASP A 275 13.88 15.71 4.57
CA ASP A 275 15.00 16.66 4.59
C ASP A 275 15.15 17.24 6.00
N PRO A 276 16.32 17.14 6.66
CA PRO A 276 16.50 17.59 8.03
C PRO A 276 16.25 19.10 8.22
N GLU A 277 16.60 19.91 7.23
CA GLU A 277 16.36 21.36 7.24
C GLU A 277 14.86 21.63 7.11
N PHE A 278 14.19 20.92 6.21
CA PHE A 278 12.73 20.98 6.07
C PHE A 278 12.00 20.52 7.33
N ALA A 279 12.47 19.45 7.97
CA ALA A 279 11.94 18.97 9.25
C ALA A 279 12.13 20.01 10.35
N ALA A 280 13.32 20.61 10.43
CA ALA A 280 13.63 21.67 11.40
C ALA A 280 12.77 22.92 11.17
N GLU A 281 12.56 23.31 9.92
CA GLU A 281 11.69 24.43 9.54
C GLU A 281 10.23 24.16 9.91
N CYS A 282 9.70 22.96 9.64
CA CYS A 282 8.37 22.55 10.06
C CYS A 282 8.19 22.58 11.59
N VAL A 283 9.21 22.16 12.35
CA VAL A 283 9.19 22.23 13.81
C VAL A 283 9.21 23.69 14.28
N ALA A 284 10.06 24.53 13.69
CA ALA A 284 10.16 25.96 14.01
C ALA A 284 8.87 26.73 13.72
N GLN A 285 8.11 26.32 12.70
CA GLN A 285 6.84 26.95 12.32
C GLN A 285 5.61 26.39 13.06
N GLY A 286 5.79 25.52 14.07
CA GLY A 286 4.70 25.00 14.90
C GLY A 286 3.86 23.90 14.22
N GLY A 287 4.49 23.13 13.32
CA GLY A 287 3.88 22.14 12.44
C GLY A 287 4.04 22.54 10.97
N TYR A 288 3.53 21.70 10.06
CA TYR A 288 3.56 21.95 8.62
C TYR A 288 2.87 23.28 8.29
N CYS A 289 3.64 24.35 8.20
CA CYS A 289 3.21 25.60 7.60
C CYS A 289 3.71 25.55 6.16
N ARG A 290 2.78 25.80 5.24
CA ARG A 290 3.05 26.01 3.82
C ARG A 290 4.36 26.81 3.69
N PRO A 291 5.25 26.55 2.71
CA PRO A 291 6.22 27.56 2.31
C PRO A 291 5.38 28.81 2.04
N SER A 292 5.44 29.78 2.95
CA SER A 292 4.78 31.05 2.73
C SER A 292 5.31 31.51 1.39
N GLN A 293 4.41 31.78 0.45
CA GLN A 293 4.80 32.44 -0.79
C GLN A 293 5.83 33.51 -0.43
N PRO A 294 6.99 33.58 -1.13
CA PRO A 294 7.91 34.66 -0.87
C PRO A 294 7.12 35.97 -0.91
N PRO A 295 7.40 36.92 -0.02
CA PRO A 295 6.74 38.21 -0.08
C PRO A 295 6.89 38.72 -1.50
N VAL A 296 5.78 38.83 -2.22
CA VAL A 296 5.76 39.54 -3.50
C VAL A 296 6.14 40.96 -3.11
N ALA A 297 7.38 41.33 -3.39
CA ALA A 297 7.85 42.69 -3.19
C ALA A 297 6.93 43.62 -3.98
N GLY A 298 6.02 44.33 -3.28
CA GLY A 298 5.16 45.33 -3.92
C GLY A 298 3.72 45.48 -3.43
N TYR A 299 3.18 44.62 -2.56
CA TYR A 299 1.80 44.80 -2.06
C TYR A 299 1.73 44.80 -0.53
N PRO A 300 1.22 45.88 0.11
CA PRO A 300 1.09 45.93 1.57
C PRO A 300 -0.01 44.98 2.03
N CYS A 301 0.37 44.03 2.89
CA CYS A 301 -0.54 43.06 3.48
C CYS A 301 -1.46 43.74 4.50
N CYS A 302 -2.77 43.61 4.32
CA CYS A 302 -3.78 44.09 5.26
C CYS A 302 -3.59 43.49 6.65
N SER A 303 -3.43 44.35 7.65
CA SER A 303 -3.50 44.02 9.07
C SER A 303 -4.91 43.52 9.44
N PHE A 304 -5.07 42.23 9.70
CA PHE A 304 -6.27 41.71 10.35
C PHE A 304 -6.18 41.96 11.86
N SER A 305 -6.65 43.13 12.28
CA SER A 305 -7.00 43.42 13.67
C SER A 305 -8.21 42.58 14.08
N ARG A 306 -8.00 41.61 14.97
CA ARG A 306 -9.08 40.89 15.67
C ARG A 306 -9.99 41.89 16.38
N ARG A 307 -11.27 41.97 16.00
CA ARG A 307 -12.32 42.56 16.85
C ARG A 307 -12.94 41.47 17.73
N PRO A 308 -13.26 41.75 19.00
CA PRO A 308 -13.87 40.77 19.89
C PRO A 308 -15.36 40.56 19.56
N HIS A 309 -15.77 39.31 19.62
CA HIS A 309 -17.16 38.86 19.46
C HIS A 309 -18.01 39.37 20.64
N VAL A 310 -18.92 40.31 20.38
CA VAL A 310 -19.98 40.68 21.34
C VAL A 310 -21.11 39.67 21.23
N ARG A 311 -21.40 38.96 22.33
CA ARG A 311 -22.62 38.15 22.50
C ARG A 311 -23.83 39.09 22.53
N ARG A 312 -24.86 38.81 21.72
CA ARG A 312 -26.21 39.34 21.95
C ARG A 312 -27.16 38.19 22.30
N SER A 313 -27.72 38.31 23.50
CA SER A 313 -28.75 37.48 24.09
C SER A 313 -30.11 37.68 23.42
N GLN A 314 -30.93 36.62 23.50
CA GLN A 314 -32.33 36.55 23.11
C GLN A 314 -33.17 37.70 23.67
N ALA A 315 -34.13 38.17 22.86
CA ALA A 315 -35.35 38.80 23.34
C ALA A 315 -36.55 38.15 22.65
N VAL A 316 -37.32 37.43 23.46
CA VAL A 316 -38.65 36.88 23.18
C VAL A 316 -39.61 38.04 22.89
N ARG A 317 -40.40 37.93 21.81
CA ARG A 317 -41.66 38.69 21.68
C ARG A 317 -42.78 37.78 21.21
N ASN A 318 -43.73 37.60 22.13
CA ASN A 318 -45.06 37.08 21.92
C ASN A 318 -45.89 38.06 21.09
N HIS A 319 -46.63 37.55 20.10
CA HIS A 319 -47.87 38.17 19.63
C HIS A 319 -48.91 37.09 19.28
N HIS A 320 -49.88 36.95 20.16
CA HIS A 320 -51.29 36.64 19.86
C HIS A 320 -51.87 37.74 18.94
N ALA A 321 -52.92 37.62 18.12
CA ALA A 321 -53.83 36.55 17.70
C ALA A 321 -54.80 37.13 16.62
N ARG A 322 -55.63 36.25 16.03
CA ARG A 322 -56.90 36.49 15.29
C ARG A 322 -56.75 36.93 13.82
N LEU A 323 -57.43 36.36 12.83
CA LEU A 323 -58.59 35.45 12.69
C LEU A 323 -58.24 34.27 11.77
#